data_AF-A0A061ATM3-F1
#
_entry.id   AF-A0A061ATM3-F1
#
_cell.length_a   1.000
_cell.length_b   1.000
_cell.length_c   1.000
_cell.angle_alpha   90.00
_cell.angle_beta   90.00
_cell.angle_gamma   90.00
#
_symmetry.space_group_name_H-M   'P 1'
#
loop_
_entity.id
_entity.type
_entity.pdbx_description
1 polymer ?
#
loop_
_entity_poly.entity_id
_entity_poly.type
_entity_poly.pdbx_seq_one_letter_code
_entity_poly.pdbx_strand_id
1 'polypeptide(L)'
;MGRSDGPKLEGRLPKAIVFDLDFTLWDCWCDTHVTPPLKRRGQDINKVYDKHGELLSFYRDVPDILHKLHHSGVHVAAASRTHAPKVARQILSELLVPGSHRDDAKDPLKAKDGEKVVPAIRLFDSMEIYPGSKMEHFQQLNTKTGIPFEEMLFFDDESRNREVAKLGVTFTLVNGGVTRQLFESGLEAWRKGLSDRRPE
;
A
#
# COMPACT_ATOMS: atom_id res chain seq x y z
N MET A 1 5.56 -20.05 -20.11
CA MET A 1 6.22 -19.02 -20.95
C MET A 1 5.38 -17.75 -20.83
N GLY A 2 5.87 -16.76 -20.09
CA GLY A 2 5.17 -15.52 -19.78
C GLY A 2 5.87 -14.87 -18.61
N ARG A 3 6.91 -14.08 -18.88
CA ARG A 3 7.59 -13.29 -17.85
C ARG A 3 6.54 -12.30 -17.33
N SER A 4 6.14 -12.43 -16.07
CA SER A 4 5.39 -11.39 -15.39
C SER A 4 6.36 -10.25 -15.12
N ASP A 5 6.58 -9.38 -16.09
CA ASP A 5 7.36 -8.18 -15.90
C ASP A 5 6.58 -7.26 -14.96
N GLY A 6 6.68 -7.47 -13.63
CA GLY A 6 6.04 -6.60 -12.63
C GLY A 6 6.53 -5.14 -12.72
N PRO A 7 6.13 -4.23 -11.81
CA PRO A 7 6.48 -2.80 -11.94
C PRO A 7 7.98 -2.57 -12.08
N LYS A 8 8.38 -1.66 -12.96
CA LYS A 8 9.78 -1.30 -13.19
C LYS A 8 10.26 -0.30 -12.13
N LEU A 9 11.05 -0.78 -11.17
CA LEU A 9 11.74 0.05 -10.19
C LEU A 9 13.11 0.49 -10.73
N GLU A 10 13.12 1.21 -11.84
CA GLU A 10 14.35 1.71 -12.48
C GLU A 10 14.69 3.13 -11.99
N GLY A 11 15.97 3.47 -11.92
CA GLY A 11 16.43 4.81 -11.53
C GLY A 11 16.24 5.16 -10.05
N ARG A 12 16.22 6.46 -9.73
CA ARG A 12 16.03 6.96 -8.36
C ARG A 12 14.60 6.67 -7.88
N LEU A 13 14.47 6.22 -6.63
CA LEU A 13 13.19 5.96 -5.96
C LEU A 13 12.95 6.96 -4.81
N PRO A 14 11.67 7.24 -4.48
CA PRO A 14 11.31 7.93 -3.24
C PRO A 14 11.87 7.18 -2.03
N LYS A 15 12.17 7.89 -0.94
CA LYS A 15 12.54 7.23 0.32
C LYS A 15 11.33 6.61 1.02
N ALA A 16 10.14 7.18 0.80
CA ALA A 16 8.89 6.57 1.24
C ALA A 16 7.83 6.55 0.15
N ILE A 17 7.07 5.46 0.09
CA ILE A 17 5.84 5.37 -0.68
C ILE A 17 4.70 5.07 0.28
N VAL A 18 3.71 5.96 0.25
CA VAL A 18 2.55 5.93 1.13
C VAL A 18 1.32 5.58 0.30
N PHE A 19 0.48 4.70 0.84
CA PHE A 19 -0.79 4.34 0.24
C PHE A 19 -1.94 4.72 1.17
N ASP A 20 -3.02 5.27 0.64
CA ASP A 20 -4.33 5.09 1.25
C ASP A 20 -4.77 3.61 1.18
N LEU A 21 -5.92 3.26 1.77
CA LEU A 21 -6.40 1.89 1.86
C LEU A 21 -7.66 1.68 1.03
N ASP A 22 -8.76 2.34 1.39
CA ASP A 22 -10.06 2.14 0.77
C ASP A 22 -10.05 2.74 -0.65
N PHE A 23 -10.56 2.03 -1.65
CA PHE A 23 -10.49 2.39 -3.08
C PHE A 23 -9.09 2.62 -3.67
N THR A 24 -8.05 2.45 -2.86
CA THR A 24 -6.63 2.53 -3.26
C THR A 24 -6.01 1.14 -3.36
N LEU A 25 -6.07 0.35 -2.28
CA LEU A 25 -5.55 -1.03 -2.25
C LEU A 25 -6.62 -2.08 -2.49
N TRP A 26 -7.86 -1.83 -2.09
CA TRP A 26 -9.03 -2.69 -2.31
C TRP A 26 -10.27 -1.86 -2.70
N ASP A 27 -11.34 -2.50 -3.15
CA ASP A 27 -12.47 -1.90 -3.85
C ASP A 27 -13.69 -1.53 -2.98
N CYS A 28 -13.47 -1.23 -1.70
CA CYS A 28 -14.54 -0.84 -0.78
C CYS A 28 -14.06 0.04 0.37
N TRP A 29 -14.98 0.78 1.01
CA TRP A 29 -14.77 1.30 2.36
C TRP A 29 -14.87 0.20 3.41
N CYS A 30 -13.78 -0.08 4.12
CA CYS A 30 -13.72 -1.14 5.12
C CYS A 30 -14.57 -0.88 6.38
N ASP A 31 -14.94 0.36 6.67
CA ASP A 31 -15.83 0.70 7.80
C ASP A 31 -17.33 0.60 7.47
N THR A 32 -17.65 0.49 6.18
CA THR A 32 -19.03 0.51 5.67
C THR A 32 -19.43 -0.84 5.09
N HIS A 33 -18.56 -1.45 4.28
CA HIS A 33 -18.91 -2.63 3.48
C HIS A 33 -18.41 -3.95 4.08
N VAL A 34 -17.50 -3.93 5.04
CA VAL A 34 -16.87 -5.14 5.59
C VAL A 34 -17.44 -5.46 6.96
N THR A 35 -17.97 -6.68 7.12
CA THR A 35 -18.48 -7.15 8.42
C THR A 35 -17.48 -8.12 9.07
N PRO A 36 -16.76 -7.73 10.14
CA PRO A 36 -15.85 -8.64 10.83
C PRO A 36 -16.58 -9.78 11.57
N PRO A 37 -15.87 -10.86 11.94
CA PRO A 37 -14.44 -11.08 11.72
C PRO A 37 -14.13 -11.52 10.28
N LEU A 38 -13.01 -11.02 9.76
CA LEU A 38 -12.43 -11.51 8.52
C LEU A 38 -11.68 -12.83 8.74
N LYS A 39 -11.78 -13.74 7.77
CA LYS A 39 -11.14 -15.05 7.79
C LYS A 39 -10.60 -15.42 6.42
N ARG A 40 -9.36 -15.89 6.38
CA ARG A 40 -8.81 -16.60 5.22
C ARG A 40 -9.37 -18.02 5.08
N ARG A 41 -9.32 -18.54 3.86
CA ARG A 41 -9.57 -19.97 3.57
C ARG A 41 -8.23 -20.60 3.18
N GLY A 42 -7.63 -21.36 4.10
CA GLY A 42 -6.31 -21.98 3.88
C GLY A 42 -5.21 -20.94 3.61
N GLN A 43 -4.48 -21.15 2.51
CA GLN A 43 -3.40 -20.28 2.04
C GLN A 43 -3.75 -19.56 0.72
N ASP A 44 -5.04 -19.29 0.49
CA ASP A 44 -5.47 -18.52 -0.67
C ASP A 44 -4.73 -17.17 -0.74
N ILE A 45 -4.03 -16.95 -1.86
CA ILE A 45 -3.34 -15.68 -2.11
C ILE A 45 -4.37 -14.62 -2.47
N ASN A 46 -4.22 -13.46 -1.85
CA ASN A 46 -4.99 -12.26 -2.10
C ASN A 46 -6.51 -12.47 -1.94
N LYS A 47 -6.94 -13.28 -0.96
CA LYS A 47 -8.36 -13.50 -0.67
C LYS A 47 -8.60 -13.57 0.82
N VAL A 48 -9.54 -12.77 1.29
CA VAL A 48 -10.10 -12.86 2.64
C VAL A 48 -11.60 -12.74 2.56
N TYR A 49 -12.32 -13.37 3.48
CA TYR A 49 -13.77 -13.37 3.51
C TYR A 49 -14.27 -12.74 4.80
N ASP A 50 -15.29 -11.92 4.71
CA ASP A 50 -15.95 -11.34 5.88
C ASP A 50 -16.86 -12.37 6.58
N LYS A 51 -17.61 -11.94 7.60
CA LYS A 51 -18.55 -12.79 8.35
C LYS A 51 -19.64 -13.41 7.47
N HIS A 52 -20.06 -12.72 6.41
CA HIS A 52 -21.10 -13.17 5.48
C HIS A 52 -20.54 -14.01 4.34
N GLY A 53 -19.22 -14.11 4.23
CA GLY A 53 -18.54 -14.83 3.17
C GLY A 53 -18.29 -13.99 1.93
N GLU A 54 -18.46 -12.67 2.01
CA GLU A 54 -18.13 -11.72 0.95
C GLU A 54 -16.62 -11.68 0.76
N LEU A 55 -16.17 -11.79 -0.49
CA LEU A 55 -14.77 -11.80 -0.84
C LEU A 55 -14.21 -10.38 -0.85
N LEU A 56 -13.09 -10.18 -0.17
CA LEU A 56 -12.25 -9.01 -0.28
C LEU A 56 -10.87 -9.42 -0.79
N SER A 57 -10.32 -8.61 -1.70
CA SER A 57 -9.01 -8.82 -2.32
C SER A 57 -8.35 -7.47 -2.57
N PHE A 58 -7.02 -7.43 -2.62
CA PHE A 58 -6.37 -6.26 -3.21
C PHE A 58 -6.67 -6.17 -4.71
N TYR A 59 -6.59 -4.97 -5.26
CA TYR A 59 -6.53 -4.76 -6.72
C TYR A 59 -5.40 -5.59 -7.35
N ARG A 60 -5.61 -5.98 -8.61
CA ARG A 60 -4.81 -7.00 -9.31
C ARG A 60 -3.30 -6.82 -9.19
N ASP A 61 -2.79 -5.61 -9.35
CA ASP A 61 -1.35 -5.34 -9.43
C ASP A 61 -0.71 -5.01 -8.07
N VAL A 62 -1.52 -4.81 -7.01
CA VAL A 62 -1.06 -4.38 -5.68
C VAL A 62 -0.11 -5.41 -5.02
N PRO A 63 -0.40 -6.73 -5.00
CA PRO A 63 0.52 -7.71 -4.41
C PRO A 63 1.93 -7.64 -5.02
N ASP A 64 2.03 -7.52 -6.35
CA ASP A 64 3.30 -7.44 -7.07
C ASP A 64 4.03 -6.12 -6.79
N ILE A 65 3.30 -4.99 -6.70
CA ILE A 65 3.86 -3.68 -6.35
C ILE A 65 4.48 -3.73 -4.96
N LEU A 66 3.72 -4.16 -3.94
CA LEU A 66 4.20 -4.21 -2.56
C LEU A 66 5.39 -5.16 -2.42
N HIS A 67 5.32 -6.34 -3.04
CA HIS A 67 6.42 -7.30 -3.01
C HIS A 67 7.71 -6.73 -3.61
N LYS A 68 7.64 -6.01 -4.75
CA LYS A 68 8.83 -5.38 -5.33
C LYS A 68 9.37 -4.22 -4.48
N LEU A 69 8.48 -3.44 -3.86
CA LEU A 69 8.88 -2.33 -3.00
C LEU A 69 9.68 -2.79 -1.80
N HIS A 70 9.28 -3.89 -1.18
CA HIS A 70 10.01 -4.50 -0.07
C HIS A 70 11.49 -4.75 -0.40
N HIS A 71 11.79 -5.21 -1.62
CA HIS A 71 13.16 -5.48 -2.05
C HIS A 71 13.96 -4.25 -2.48
N SER A 72 13.33 -3.08 -2.55
CA SER A 72 13.97 -1.82 -3.00
C SER A 72 14.52 -0.95 -1.88
N GLY A 73 14.27 -1.31 -0.60
CA GLY A 73 14.68 -0.50 0.55
C GLY A 73 13.91 0.82 0.70
N VAL A 74 12.77 0.95 0.01
CA VAL A 74 11.83 2.06 0.15
C VAL A 74 10.97 1.82 1.39
N HIS A 75 10.77 2.85 2.21
CA HIS A 75 9.84 2.78 3.33
C HIS A 75 8.40 2.73 2.83
N VAL A 76 7.69 1.63 3.07
CA VAL A 76 6.29 1.47 2.65
C VAL A 76 5.38 1.80 3.81
N ALA A 77 4.45 2.74 3.61
CA ALA A 77 3.53 3.17 4.66
C ALA A 77 2.07 3.16 4.23
N ALA A 78 1.18 2.99 5.20
CA ALA A 78 -0.25 3.25 5.03
C ALA A 78 -0.65 4.54 5.76
N ALA A 79 -1.48 5.34 5.12
CA ALA A 79 -2.15 6.49 5.73
C ALA A 79 -3.65 6.39 5.40
N SER A 80 -4.53 6.11 6.36
CA SER A 80 -5.96 5.94 6.11
C SER A 80 -6.83 6.59 7.19
N ARG A 81 -7.92 7.20 6.73
CA ARG A 81 -8.86 7.97 7.56
C ARG A 81 -10.03 7.15 8.09
N THR A 82 -10.03 5.84 7.86
CA THR A 82 -11.14 4.95 8.24
C THR A 82 -11.49 5.06 9.72
N HIS A 83 -12.79 5.01 10.02
CA HIS A 83 -13.28 4.90 11.40
C HIS A 83 -13.17 3.47 11.96
N ALA A 84 -12.78 2.50 11.13
CA ALA A 84 -12.60 1.10 11.52
C ALA A 84 -11.12 0.64 11.46
N PRO A 85 -10.20 1.26 12.23
CA PRO A 85 -8.77 0.95 12.14
C PRO A 85 -8.43 -0.51 12.48
N LYS A 86 -9.24 -1.15 13.34
CA LYS A 86 -9.08 -2.58 13.66
C LYS A 86 -9.44 -3.47 12.46
N VAL A 87 -10.47 -3.11 11.69
CA VAL A 87 -10.90 -3.86 10.51
C VAL A 87 -9.86 -3.73 9.40
N ALA A 88 -9.38 -2.51 9.12
CA ALA A 88 -8.33 -2.29 8.14
C ALA A 88 -7.03 -3.08 8.46
N ARG A 89 -6.61 -3.10 9.72
CA ARG A 89 -5.46 -3.92 10.16
C ARG A 89 -5.73 -5.42 10.05
N GLN A 90 -6.97 -5.86 10.31
CA GLN A 90 -7.35 -7.25 10.13
C GLN A 90 -7.33 -7.66 8.66
N ILE A 91 -7.82 -6.81 7.74
CA ILE A 91 -7.73 -7.03 6.29
C ILE A 91 -6.27 -7.26 5.89
N LEU A 92 -5.36 -6.34 6.26
CA LEU A 92 -3.93 -6.47 5.94
C LEU A 92 -3.29 -7.72 6.59
N SER A 93 -3.75 -8.14 7.76
CA SER A 93 -3.23 -9.31 8.46
C SER A 93 -3.70 -10.64 7.84
N GLU A 94 -4.90 -10.66 7.27
CA GLU A 94 -5.50 -11.88 6.72
C GLU A 94 -5.28 -12.01 5.21
N LEU A 95 -5.09 -10.91 4.47
CA LEU A 95 -4.67 -10.97 3.08
C LEU A 95 -3.24 -11.53 2.99
N LEU A 96 -3.11 -12.65 2.28
CA LEU A 96 -1.83 -13.29 2.04
C LEU A 96 -1.27 -12.87 0.68
N VAL A 97 0.01 -12.56 0.63
CA VAL A 97 0.76 -12.27 -0.60
C VAL A 97 1.87 -13.32 -0.77
N PRO A 98 2.44 -13.48 -1.99
CA PRO A 98 3.63 -14.30 -2.17
C PRO A 98 4.75 -13.90 -1.21
N GLY A 99 5.36 -14.87 -0.54
CA GLY A 99 6.52 -14.66 0.31
C GLY A 99 7.80 -14.49 -0.50
N SER A 100 8.82 -13.90 0.11
CA SER A 100 10.15 -13.78 -0.49
C SER A 100 10.83 -15.14 -0.54
N HIS A 101 11.46 -15.44 -1.68
CA HIS A 101 12.29 -16.64 -1.87
C HIS A 101 13.78 -16.38 -1.57
N ARG A 102 14.13 -15.20 -1.03
CA ARG A 102 15.52 -14.90 -0.64
C ARG A 102 15.91 -15.76 0.56
N ASP A 103 17.10 -16.36 0.47
CA ASP A 103 17.68 -17.06 1.62
C ASP A 103 18.38 -16.07 2.56
N ASP A 104 17.57 -15.17 3.14
CA ASP A 104 17.98 -14.26 4.19
C ASP A 104 17.07 -14.49 5.40
N ALA A 105 17.65 -15.03 6.48
CA ALA A 105 16.92 -15.30 7.71
C ALA A 105 16.34 -14.04 8.37
N LYS A 106 16.79 -12.85 7.97
CA LYS A 106 16.30 -11.56 8.48
C LYS A 106 15.27 -10.90 7.56
N ASP A 107 14.94 -11.49 6.41
CA ASP A 107 13.91 -10.95 5.52
C ASP A 107 12.54 -11.10 6.19
N PRO A 108 11.82 -10.01 6.52
CA PRO A 108 10.51 -10.09 7.17
C PRO A 108 9.43 -10.73 6.26
N LEU A 109 9.71 -10.86 4.96
CA LEU A 109 8.88 -11.60 4.01
C LEU A 109 9.33 -13.06 3.80
N LYS A 110 10.37 -13.55 4.50
CA LYS A 110 10.70 -14.98 4.45
C LYS A 110 9.50 -15.78 4.95
N ALA A 111 8.90 -16.53 4.05
CA ALA A 111 7.83 -17.46 4.42
C ALA A 111 8.39 -18.54 5.35
N LYS A 112 7.57 -19.06 6.25
CA LYS A 112 7.97 -20.19 7.11
C LYS A 112 8.27 -21.42 6.25
N ASP A 113 9.09 -22.33 6.76
CA ASP A 113 9.41 -23.57 6.04
C ASP A 113 8.14 -24.30 5.60
N GLY A 114 8.01 -24.51 4.28
CA GLY A 114 6.83 -25.12 3.65
C GLY A 114 5.70 -24.15 3.27
N GLU A 115 5.71 -22.91 3.73
CA GLU A 115 4.78 -21.86 3.31
C GLU A 115 5.37 -21.06 2.13
N LYS A 116 4.49 -20.62 1.21
CA LYS A 116 4.87 -19.77 0.06
C LYS A 116 4.32 -18.35 0.15
N VAL A 117 3.70 -18.01 1.27
CA VAL A 117 2.88 -16.81 1.45
C VAL A 117 3.15 -16.17 2.80
N VAL A 118 2.91 -14.85 2.88
CA VAL A 118 3.03 -14.07 4.11
C VAL A 118 1.86 -13.08 4.24
N PRO A 119 1.47 -12.69 5.47
CA PRO A 119 0.52 -11.61 5.69
C PRO A 119 0.96 -10.29 5.07
N ALA A 120 0.06 -9.62 4.34
CA ALA A 120 0.36 -8.37 3.65
C ALA A 120 0.74 -7.23 4.60
N ILE A 121 0.26 -7.26 5.84
CA ILE A 121 0.62 -6.28 6.88
C ILE A 121 2.13 -6.19 7.12
N ARG A 122 2.90 -7.25 6.82
CA ARG A 122 4.36 -7.26 6.95
C ARG A 122 5.09 -6.44 5.89
N LEU A 123 4.39 -6.03 4.83
CA LEU A 123 4.92 -5.17 3.77
C LEU A 123 4.87 -3.69 4.13
N PHE A 124 4.26 -3.32 5.27
CA PHE A 124 4.12 -1.93 5.71
C PHE A 124 5.01 -1.68 6.93
N ASP A 125 5.98 -0.78 6.77
CA ASP A 125 6.90 -0.37 7.82
C ASP A 125 6.23 0.55 8.85
N SER A 126 5.33 1.42 8.38
CA SER A 126 4.55 2.34 9.22
C SER A 126 3.08 2.38 8.79
N MET A 127 2.18 2.63 9.74
CA MET A 127 0.73 2.67 9.48
C MET A 127 0.04 3.72 10.36
N GLU A 128 -0.30 4.86 9.76
CA GLU A 128 -1.22 5.84 10.33
C GLU A 128 -2.65 5.48 9.87
N ILE A 129 -3.42 4.79 10.71
CA ILE A 129 -4.78 4.36 10.38
C ILE A 129 -5.69 4.83 11.51
N TYR A 130 -6.34 5.97 11.31
CA TYR A 130 -7.28 6.59 12.26
C TYR A 130 -8.01 7.77 11.59
N PRO A 131 -9.20 8.16 12.08
CA PRO A 131 -9.87 9.37 11.61
C PRO A 131 -9.02 10.63 11.84
N GLY A 132 -8.89 11.48 10.82
CA GLY A 132 -8.10 12.71 10.90
C GLY A 132 -7.84 13.33 9.52
N SER A 133 -7.05 14.40 9.48
CA SER A 133 -6.57 15.00 8.21
C SER A 133 -5.37 14.22 7.67
N LYS A 134 -5.19 14.11 6.35
CA LYS A 134 -3.98 13.48 5.80
C LYS A 134 -2.72 14.29 6.13
N MET A 135 -2.87 15.59 6.35
CA MET A 135 -1.80 16.43 6.88
C MET A 135 -1.24 15.88 8.19
N GLU A 136 -2.10 15.55 9.17
CA GLU A 136 -1.66 14.95 10.44
C GLU A 136 -0.98 13.59 10.25
N HIS A 137 -1.53 12.74 9.37
CA HIS A 137 -0.94 11.43 9.07
C HIS A 137 0.50 11.59 8.54
N PHE A 138 0.70 12.50 7.58
CA PHE A 138 2.03 12.75 7.02
C PHE A 138 2.99 13.39 8.03
N GLN A 139 2.51 14.29 8.89
CA GLN A 139 3.33 14.83 9.98
C GLN A 139 3.80 13.73 10.94
N GLN A 140 2.94 12.75 11.26
CA GLN A 140 3.32 11.61 12.09
C GLN A 140 4.27 10.65 11.39
N LEU A 141 4.07 10.38 10.10
CA LEU A 141 5.02 9.60 9.30
C LEU A 141 6.40 10.27 9.26
N ASN A 142 6.45 11.58 9.04
CA ASN A 142 7.70 12.34 9.08
C ASN A 142 8.35 12.29 10.46
N THR A 143 7.58 12.46 11.54
CA THR A 143 8.09 12.36 12.92
C THR A 143 8.69 10.99 13.24
N LYS A 144 8.04 9.91 12.79
CA LYS A 144 8.49 8.52 13.03
C LYS A 144 9.72 8.15 12.20
N THR A 145 9.81 8.64 10.98
CA THR A 145 10.79 8.17 9.98
C THR A 145 11.95 9.14 9.74
N GLY A 146 11.76 10.43 10.01
CA GLY A 146 12.67 11.51 9.61
C GLY A 146 12.76 11.72 8.10
N ILE A 147 11.93 11.06 7.29
CA ILE A 147 11.99 11.17 5.82
C ILE A 147 11.42 12.53 5.41
N PRO A 148 12.13 13.36 4.63
CA PRO A 148 11.60 14.63 4.12
C PRO A 148 10.37 14.41 3.24
N PHE A 149 9.39 15.32 3.31
CA PHE A 149 8.15 15.21 2.52
C PHE A 149 8.38 15.15 1.01
N GLU A 150 9.37 15.88 0.50
CA GLU A 150 9.81 15.84 -0.91
C GLU A 150 10.36 14.48 -1.35
N GLU A 151 10.76 13.62 -0.41
CA GLU A 151 11.18 12.24 -0.68
C GLU A 151 10.02 11.23 -0.50
N MET A 152 8.77 11.71 -0.39
CA MET A 152 7.56 10.89 -0.28
C MET A 152 6.69 10.95 -1.54
N LEU A 153 6.20 9.78 -1.96
CA LEU A 153 5.18 9.62 -2.98
C LEU A 153 3.92 9.00 -2.37
N PHE A 154 2.76 9.56 -2.67
CA PHE A 154 1.49 9.18 -2.07
C PHE A 154 0.43 8.83 -3.12
N PHE A 155 -0.25 7.71 -2.92
CA PHE A 155 -1.37 7.25 -3.73
C PHE A 155 -2.66 7.28 -2.91
N ASP A 156 -3.68 7.97 -3.40
CA ASP A 156 -4.98 8.14 -2.72
C ASP A 156 -6.06 8.43 -3.77
N ASP A 157 -7.26 7.86 -3.61
CA ASP A 157 -8.38 8.04 -4.54
C ASP A 157 -9.14 9.36 -4.29
N GLU A 158 -9.01 9.93 -3.11
CA GLU A 158 -9.77 11.08 -2.68
C GLU A 158 -9.00 12.38 -2.96
N SER A 159 -9.49 13.11 -3.96
CA SER A 159 -8.88 14.35 -4.45
C SER A 159 -8.60 15.40 -3.39
N ARG A 160 -9.41 15.49 -2.30
CA ARG A 160 -9.19 16.46 -1.22
C ARG A 160 -7.91 16.19 -0.42
N ASN A 161 -7.45 14.93 -0.40
CA ASN A 161 -6.23 14.52 0.29
C ASN A 161 -4.96 15.01 -0.43
N ARG A 162 -5.08 15.60 -1.63
CA ARG A 162 -4.02 16.33 -2.34
C ARG A 162 -3.40 17.46 -1.52
N GLU A 163 -4.07 17.94 -0.47
CA GLU A 163 -3.54 18.96 0.44
C GLU A 163 -2.12 18.66 0.97
N VAL A 164 -1.73 17.38 1.06
CA VAL A 164 -0.37 16.99 1.48
C VAL A 164 0.73 17.47 0.53
N ALA A 165 0.40 17.81 -0.72
CA ALA A 165 1.33 18.42 -1.65
C ALA A 165 1.88 19.77 -1.14
N LYS A 166 1.12 20.47 -0.26
CA LYS A 166 1.60 21.69 0.43
C LYS A 166 2.79 21.42 1.35
N LEU A 167 3.01 20.18 1.77
CA LEU A 167 4.17 19.75 2.55
C LEU A 167 5.38 19.42 1.66
N GLY A 168 5.18 19.25 0.35
CA GLY A 168 6.20 18.80 -0.61
C GLY A 168 6.02 17.35 -1.10
N VAL A 169 5.03 16.62 -0.57
CA VAL A 169 4.72 15.25 -0.97
C VAL A 169 4.27 15.21 -2.44
N THR A 170 4.76 14.23 -3.21
CA THR A 170 4.20 13.98 -4.54
C THR A 170 2.90 13.21 -4.43
N PHE A 171 1.78 13.82 -4.83
CA PHE A 171 0.45 13.19 -4.79
C PHE A 171 0.06 12.59 -6.14
N THR A 172 -0.36 11.33 -6.14
CA THR A 172 -0.92 10.62 -7.29
C THR A 172 -2.37 10.25 -7.02
N LEU A 173 -3.29 10.81 -7.81
CA LEU A 173 -4.71 10.49 -7.72
C LEU A 173 -4.96 9.07 -8.25
N VAL A 174 -5.62 8.26 -7.44
CA VAL A 174 -6.04 6.90 -7.80
C VAL A 174 -7.47 6.94 -8.34
N ASN A 175 -7.73 6.21 -9.42
CA ASN A 175 -9.06 6.07 -9.99
C ASN A 175 -9.31 4.60 -10.32
N GLY A 176 -10.11 3.92 -9.50
CA GLY A 176 -10.36 2.48 -9.63
C GLY A 176 -9.19 1.60 -9.17
N GLY A 177 -8.47 2.02 -8.12
CA GLY A 177 -7.38 1.25 -7.51
C GLY A 177 -5.99 1.48 -8.10
N VAL A 178 -4.98 1.12 -7.32
CA VAL A 178 -3.58 1.20 -7.76
C VAL A 178 -3.32 0.13 -8.81
N THR A 179 -2.90 0.59 -10.00
CA THR A 179 -2.42 -0.26 -11.09
C THR A 179 -0.92 -0.10 -11.28
N ARG A 180 -0.29 -1.03 -11.99
CA ARG A 180 1.12 -0.90 -12.36
C ARG A 180 1.42 0.40 -13.11
N GLN A 181 0.57 0.74 -14.09
CA GLN A 181 0.76 1.94 -14.91
C GLN A 181 0.66 3.21 -14.07
N LEU A 182 -0.32 3.29 -13.17
CA LEU A 182 -0.48 4.42 -12.26
C LEU A 182 0.73 4.54 -11.33
N PHE A 183 1.18 3.41 -10.79
CA PHE A 183 2.33 3.35 -9.90
C PHE A 183 3.62 3.84 -10.58
N GLU A 184 3.91 3.36 -11.79
CA GLU A 184 5.08 3.79 -12.58
C GLU A 184 4.97 5.28 -12.96
N SER A 185 3.77 5.76 -13.28
CA SER A 185 3.52 7.18 -13.57
C SER A 185 3.74 8.07 -12.33
N GLY A 186 3.34 7.61 -11.15
CA GLY A 186 3.59 8.29 -9.88
C GLY A 186 5.08 8.39 -9.55
N LEU A 187 5.84 7.31 -9.76
CA LEU A 187 7.30 7.33 -9.63
C LEU A 187 7.94 8.36 -10.58
N GLU A 188 7.48 8.41 -11.82
CA GLU A 188 8.00 9.36 -12.81
C GLU A 188 7.64 10.82 -12.47
N ALA A 189 6.42 11.07 -11.97
CA ALA A 189 6.02 12.38 -11.48
C ALA A 189 6.91 12.83 -10.31
N TRP A 190 7.20 11.93 -9.36
CA TRP A 190 8.09 12.20 -8.24
C TRP A 190 9.51 12.54 -8.71
N ARG A 191 10.07 11.77 -9.66
CA ARG A 191 11.42 12.05 -10.21
C ARG A 191 11.52 13.41 -10.88
N LYS A 192 10.42 13.90 -11.47
CA LYS A 192 10.33 15.22 -12.10
C LYS A 192 10.05 16.35 -11.11
N GLY A 193 9.90 16.07 -9.82
CA GLY A 193 9.55 17.05 -8.80
C GLY A 193 8.12 17.60 -8.97
N LEU A 194 7.23 16.84 -9.58
CA LEU A 194 5.86 17.27 -9.88
C LEU A 194 4.93 16.96 -8.71
N SER A 195 5.03 17.75 -7.64
CA SER A 195 4.21 17.55 -6.44
C SER A 195 2.70 17.77 -6.66
N ASP A 196 2.30 18.44 -7.76
CA ASP A 196 0.91 18.85 -8.02
C ASP A 196 0.39 18.60 -9.46
N ARG A 197 0.97 17.67 -10.24
CA ARG A 197 0.35 17.39 -11.56
C ARG A 197 -0.98 16.62 -11.42
N ARG A 198 -1.96 17.03 -12.23
CA ARG A 198 -3.05 16.16 -12.66
C ARG A 198 -2.49 15.24 -13.75
N PRO A 199 -2.82 13.94 -13.77
CA PRO A 199 -2.64 13.16 -14.99
C PRO A 199 -3.39 13.87 -16.13
N GLU A 200 -2.70 14.12 -17.24
CA GLU A 200 -3.33 14.52 -18.50
C GLU A 200 -4.11 13.34 -19.09
#